data_AF-A0A2M8QNV0-F1
#
_entry.id   AF-A0A2M8QNV0-F1
#
_cell.length_a   1.000
_cell.length_b   1.000
_cell.length_c   1.000
_cell.angle_alpha   90.00
_cell.angle_beta   90.00
_cell.angle_gamma   90.00
#
_symmetry.space_group_name_H-M   'P 1'
#
loop_
_entity.id
_entity.type
_entity.pdbx_description
1 polymer ?
#
loop_
_entity_poly.entity_id
_entity_poly.type
_entity_poly.pdbx_seq_one_letter_code
_entity_poly.pdbx_strand_id
1 'polypeptide(L)'
;MVRLIEDMARTRLLYPPPLPTLPAISVIDIPPHYARRDLPLGRYYPAILETQEEAAEFETFLAAERTALIAPNLFDLRPSRLVAASITIAVYPPPEAGWPHVLLCHFPAEEVARVREPMVFARQAYSIEMFETEAGLSRAMNRLMDTAGPNGDASIAIVRPSHMQPGFA
;
A
#
# COMPACT_ATOMS: atom_id res chain seq x y z
N MET A 1 29.78 -3.73 2.40
CA MET A 1 28.62 -3.76 1.47
C MET A 1 27.37 -3.93 2.32
N VAL A 2 26.25 -3.35 1.90
CA VAL A 2 25.00 -3.35 2.65
C VAL A 2 23.90 -3.96 1.79
N ARG A 3 23.01 -4.75 2.40
CA ARG A 3 21.78 -5.24 1.81
C ARG A 3 20.61 -4.67 2.60
N LEU A 4 19.61 -4.13 1.91
CA LEU A 4 18.46 -3.52 2.60
C LEU A 4 17.73 -4.56 3.45
N ILE A 5 17.60 -5.78 2.95
CA ILE A 5 16.94 -6.91 3.63
C ILE A 5 17.57 -7.27 4.99
N GLU A 6 18.83 -6.94 5.21
CA GLU A 6 19.54 -7.23 6.46
C GLU A 6 19.51 -6.05 7.44
N ASP A 7 19.06 -4.87 7.00
CA ASP A 7 19.08 -3.63 7.77
C ASP A 7 17.75 -2.88 7.68
N MET A 8 17.60 -1.95 6.74
CA MET A 8 16.40 -1.10 6.59
C MET A 8 15.10 -1.89 6.39
N ALA A 9 15.16 -3.01 5.68
CA ALA A 9 14.02 -3.87 5.34
C ALA A 9 14.04 -5.23 6.06
N ARG A 10 14.74 -5.28 7.21
CA ARG A 10 14.87 -6.48 8.04
C ARG A 10 13.54 -7.02 8.50
N THR A 11 12.65 -6.13 8.93
CA THR A 11 11.32 -6.46 9.40
C THR A 11 10.31 -5.97 8.37
N ARG A 12 9.65 -6.90 7.69
CA ARG A 12 8.62 -6.61 6.68
C ARG A 12 7.57 -7.72 6.66
N LEU A 13 6.34 -7.37 6.32
CA LEU A 13 5.26 -8.33 6.09
C LEU A 13 4.57 -8.07 4.76
N LEU A 14 4.13 -9.16 4.14
CA LEU A 14 3.30 -9.12 2.95
C LEU A 14 1.83 -9.16 3.35
N TYR A 15 1.10 -8.13 2.95
CA TYR A 15 -0.35 -8.08 3.04
C TYR A 15 -0.92 -8.65 1.74
N PRO A 16 -1.61 -9.80 1.79
CA PRO A 16 -2.14 -10.44 0.61
C PRO A 16 -3.23 -9.58 -0.04
N PRO A 17 -3.41 -9.69 -1.36
CA PRO A 17 -4.46 -8.95 -2.05
C PRO A 17 -5.84 -9.44 -1.60
N PRO A 18 -6.78 -8.55 -1.25
CA PRO A 18 -8.12 -8.95 -0.82
C PRO A 18 -8.97 -9.46 -1.99
N LEU A 19 -8.60 -9.14 -3.24
CA LEU A 19 -9.16 -9.67 -4.49
C LEU A 19 -8.05 -9.79 -5.55
N PRO A 20 -8.18 -10.68 -6.56
CA PRO A 20 -7.19 -10.82 -7.63
C PRO A 20 -6.92 -9.56 -8.46
N THR A 21 -7.87 -8.60 -8.48
CA THR A 21 -7.76 -7.34 -9.20
C THR A 21 -7.10 -6.22 -8.39
N LEU A 22 -6.67 -6.52 -7.17
CA LEU A 22 -6.00 -5.58 -6.27
C LEU A 22 -4.58 -6.06 -5.97
N PRO A 23 -3.64 -5.12 -5.72
CA PRO A 23 -2.25 -5.48 -5.47
C PRO A 23 -2.07 -6.09 -4.08
N ALA A 24 -0.98 -6.83 -3.90
CA ALA A 24 -0.43 -7.10 -2.58
C ALA A 24 0.34 -5.87 -2.08
N ILE A 25 0.56 -5.77 -0.77
CA ILE A 25 1.33 -4.65 -0.18
C ILE A 25 2.43 -5.23 0.71
N SER A 26 3.69 -5.01 0.36
CA SER A 26 4.80 -5.27 1.27
C SER A 26 4.97 -4.06 2.18
N VAL A 27 4.80 -4.23 3.48
CA VAL A 27 5.01 -3.18 4.47
C VAL A 27 6.32 -3.46 5.19
N ILE A 28 7.22 -2.48 5.15
CA ILE A 28 8.50 -2.52 5.86
C ILE A 28 8.37 -1.70 7.14
N ASP A 29 8.75 -2.28 8.27
CA ASP A 29 8.95 -1.56 9.52
C ASP A 29 10.37 -0.99 9.57
N ILE A 30 10.47 0.30 9.25
CA ILE A 30 11.75 1.00 9.10
C ILE A 30 12.37 1.21 10.49
N PRO A 31 13.63 0.77 10.70
CA PRO A 31 14.32 0.96 11.97
C PRO A 31 14.33 2.43 12.44
N PRO A 32 14.28 2.72 13.75
CA PRO A 32 14.14 4.09 14.27
C PRO A 32 15.19 5.10 13.77
N HIS A 33 16.40 4.65 13.43
CA HIS A 33 17.47 5.51 12.93
C HIS A 33 17.31 5.88 11.44
N TYR A 34 16.44 5.18 10.71
CA TYR A 34 15.99 5.55 9.36
C TYR A 34 14.55 6.08 9.33
N ALA A 35 13.85 6.05 10.46
CA ALA A 35 12.46 6.51 10.57
C ALA A 35 12.36 8.02 10.31
N ARG A 36 11.25 8.42 9.68
CA ARG A 36 11.03 9.79 9.22
C ARG A 36 9.56 10.16 9.35
N ARG A 37 9.28 11.45 9.56
CA ARG A 37 7.90 11.95 9.80
C ARG A 37 6.98 11.85 8.59
N ASP A 38 7.55 11.80 7.40
CA ASP A 38 6.84 11.64 6.12
C ASP A 38 6.50 10.18 5.82
N LEU A 39 7.03 9.21 6.59
CA LEU A 39 6.58 7.83 6.52
C LEU A 39 5.22 7.66 7.21
N PRO A 40 4.32 6.80 6.69
CA PRO A 40 3.16 6.35 7.42
C PRO A 40 3.47 5.92 8.86
N LEU A 41 2.73 6.50 9.81
CA LEU A 41 2.94 6.36 11.26
C LEU A 41 4.39 6.62 11.71
N GLY A 42 5.14 7.41 10.94
CA GLY A 42 6.52 7.80 11.20
C GLY A 42 7.57 6.69 10.97
N ARG A 43 7.17 5.48 10.59
CA ARG A 43 8.08 4.31 10.56
C ARG A 43 7.76 3.24 9.51
N TYR A 44 6.60 3.24 8.86
CA TYR A 44 6.27 2.20 7.89
C TYR A 44 6.50 2.68 6.47
N TYR A 45 7.07 1.82 5.63
CA TYR A 45 7.18 2.04 4.20
C TYR A 45 6.34 1.00 3.45
N PRO A 46 5.29 1.40 2.71
CA PRO A 46 4.55 0.50 1.82
C PRO A 46 5.16 0.41 0.43
N ALA A 47 5.30 -0.82 -0.08
CA ALA A 47 5.54 -1.11 -1.49
C ALA A 47 4.31 -1.81 -2.09
N ILE A 48 3.74 -1.24 -3.15
CA ILE A 48 2.59 -1.79 -3.88
C ILE A 48 3.09 -2.78 -4.95
N LEU A 49 2.63 -4.02 -4.86
CA LEU A 49 3.09 -5.15 -5.69
C LEU A 49 1.90 -5.72 -6.47
N GLU A 50 1.84 -5.45 -7.77
CA GLU A 50 0.68 -5.82 -8.60
C GLU A 50 0.74 -7.27 -9.10
N THR A 51 1.93 -7.87 -9.12
CA THR A 51 2.16 -9.23 -9.65
C THR A 51 3.11 -10.01 -8.76
N GLN A 52 3.12 -11.35 -8.92
CA GLN A 52 4.07 -12.21 -8.22
C GLN A 52 5.50 -11.94 -8.68
N GLU A 53 5.69 -11.59 -9.96
CA GLU A 53 6.97 -11.20 -10.53
C GLU A 53 7.49 -9.92 -9.87
N GLU A 54 6.63 -8.91 -9.65
CA GLU A 54 7.02 -7.71 -8.92
C GLU A 54 7.40 -8.01 -7.47
N ALA A 55 6.70 -8.93 -6.80
CA ALA A 55 7.08 -9.35 -5.45
C ALA A 55 8.47 -10.00 -5.43
N ALA A 56 8.78 -10.89 -6.38
CA ALA A 56 10.10 -11.50 -6.50
C ALA A 56 11.19 -10.48 -6.88
N GLU A 57 10.87 -9.53 -7.76
CA GLU A 57 11.76 -8.42 -8.14
C GLU A 57 12.08 -7.54 -6.92
N PHE A 58 11.09 -7.26 -6.08
CA PHE A 58 11.28 -6.49 -4.85
C PHE A 58 12.22 -7.18 -3.87
N GLU A 59 12.00 -8.48 -3.63
CA GLU A 59 12.85 -9.27 -2.73
C GLU A 59 14.29 -9.34 -3.24
N THR A 60 14.46 -9.51 -4.55
CA THR A 60 15.78 -9.47 -5.21
C THR A 60 16.44 -8.11 -5.02
N PHE A 61 15.68 -7.02 -5.22
CA PHE A 61 16.16 -5.67 -4.98
C PHE A 61 16.57 -5.49 -3.51
N LEU A 62 15.77 -5.89 -2.53
CA LEU A 62 16.12 -5.73 -1.11
C LEU A 62 17.40 -6.53 -0.74
N ALA A 63 17.59 -7.70 -1.35
CA ALA A 63 18.73 -8.57 -1.11
C ALA A 63 20.02 -8.18 -1.86
N ALA A 64 19.94 -7.34 -2.89
CA ALA A 64 21.10 -6.95 -3.67
C ALA A 64 22.15 -6.21 -2.82
N GLU A 65 23.43 -6.56 -3.01
CA GLU A 65 24.54 -5.88 -2.35
C GLU A 65 24.78 -4.50 -2.93
N ARG A 66 25.01 -3.53 -2.04
CA ARG A 66 25.25 -2.14 -2.41
C ARG A 66 26.40 -1.53 -1.62
N THR A 67 26.95 -0.46 -2.17
CA THR A 67 27.98 0.37 -1.51
C THR A 67 27.38 1.35 -0.50
N ALA A 68 26.10 1.71 -0.65
CA ALA A 68 25.38 2.62 0.23
C ALA A 68 23.91 2.21 0.40
N LEU A 69 23.29 2.72 1.46
CA LEU A 69 21.86 2.60 1.70
C LEU A 69 21.09 3.53 0.76
N ILE A 70 20.01 3.00 0.19
CA ILE A 70 19.08 3.72 -0.68
C ILE A 70 17.66 3.49 -0.19
N ALA A 71 16.73 4.38 -0.56
CA ALA A 71 15.32 4.18 -0.27
C ALA A 71 14.78 2.90 -0.97
N PRO A 72 13.82 2.18 -0.36
CA PRO A 72 13.24 0.97 -0.95
C PRO A 72 12.20 1.27 -2.05
N ASN A 73 12.44 2.29 -2.87
CA ASN A 73 11.48 2.92 -3.79
C ASN A 73 11.45 2.37 -5.22
N LEU A 74 11.77 1.07 -5.38
CA LEU A 74 11.87 0.44 -6.70
C LEU A 74 10.65 0.67 -7.59
N PHE A 75 9.45 0.67 -6.99
CA PHE A 75 8.19 0.78 -7.71
C PHE A 75 7.52 2.15 -7.63
N ASP A 76 8.01 3.09 -6.81
CA ASP A 76 7.31 4.37 -6.57
C ASP A 76 7.12 5.17 -7.87
N LEU A 77 8.06 5.03 -8.80
CA LEU A 77 8.03 5.69 -10.11
C LEU A 77 7.47 4.81 -11.24
N ARG A 78 7.16 3.54 -10.97
CA ARG A 78 6.62 2.62 -11.98
C ARG A 78 5.09 2.79 -12.02
N PRO A 79 4.49 3.20 -13.16
CA PRO A 79 3.04 3.33 -13.25
C PRO A 79 2.33 1.99 -13.03
N SER A 80 1.11 2.06 -12.51
CA SER A 80 0.26 0.89 -12.38
C SER A 80 -0.07 0.26 -13.74
N ARG A 81 -0.13 -1.07 -13.76
CA ARG A 81 -0.64 -1.87 -14.89
C ARG A 81 -2.08 -2.33 -14.66
N LEU A 82 -2.59 -2.20 -13.44
CA LEU A 82 -3.98 -2.50 -13.13
C LEU A 82 -4.87 -1.33 -13.56
N VAL A 83 -6.10 -1.65 -13.99
CA VAL A 83 -7.08 -0.66 -14.43
C VAL A 83 -8.28 -0.72 -13.51
N ALA A 84 -8.64 0.42 -12.94
CA ALA A 84 -9.88 0.62 -12.19
C ALA A 84 -10.97 1.18 -13.10
N ALA A 85 -12.13 0.52 -13.12
CA ALA A 85 -13.35 1.06 -13.75
C ALA A 85 -14.09 2.06 -12.85
N SER A 86 -13.80 2.03 -11.55
CA SER A 86 -14.40 2.88 -10.52
C SER A 86 -13.41 3.04 -9.37
N ILE A 87 -13.59 4.07 -8.53
CA ILE A 87 -12.73 4.23 -7.35
C ILE A 87 -12.95 3.03 -6.43
N THR A 88 -11.89 2.25 -6.22
CA THR A 88 -11.96 1.05 -5.37
C THR A 88 -11.25 1.33 -4.06
N ILE A 89 -11.98 1.22 -2.95
CA ILE A 89 -11.45 1.36 -1.59
C ILE A 89 -11.25 -0.05 -1.01
N ALA A 90 -10.00 -0.43 -0.80
CA ALA A 90 -9.60 -1.73 -0.29
C ALA A 90 -9.02 -1.62 1.12
N VAL A 91 -9.52 -2.46 2.02
CA VAL A 91 -9.01 -2.58 3.40
C VAL A 91 -8.10 -3.80 3.49
N TYR A 92 -6.92 -3.65 4.06
CA TYR A 92 -6.03 -4.76 4.37
C TYR A 92 -5.84 -4.81 5.90
N PRO A 93 -6.39 -5.83 6.59
CA PRO A 93 -6.11 -6.03 8.00
C PRO A 93 -4.64 -6.44 8.17
N PRO A 94 -4.03 -6.17 9.34
CA PRO A 94 -2.68 -6.60 9.60
C PRO A 94 -2.60 -8.14 9.60
N PRO A 95 -1.64 -8.74 8.87
CA PRO A 95 -1.41 -10.18 8.89
C PRO A 95 -0.99 -10.70 10.26
N GLU A 96 -0.33 -9.86 11.06
CA GLU A 96 0.15 -10.17 12.41
C GLU A 96 -0.14 -9.03 13.39
N ALA A 97 -0.24 -9.35 14.69
CA ALA A 97 -0.46 -8.35 15.72
C ALA A 97 0.69 -7.32 15.77
N GLY A 98 0.35 -6.06 16.01
CA GLY A 98 1.33 -4.96 16.08
C GLY A 98 1.69 -4.34 14.72
N TRP A 99 1.14 -4.86 13.63
CA TRP A 99 1.25 -4.26 12.30
C TRP A 99 0.05 -3.35 11.99
N PRO A 100 0.22 -2.36 11.10
CA PRO A 100 -0.84 -1.40 10.80
C PRO A 100 -1.96 -2.01 9.96
N HIS A 101 -3.16 -1.47 10.10
CA HIS A 101 -4.19 -1.62 9.08
C HIS A 101 -3.85 -0.73 7.89
N VAL A 102 -4.08 -1.21 6.67
CA VAL A 102 -3.82 -0.45 5.45
C VAL A 102 -5.15 -0.15 4.75
N LEU A 103 -5.30 1.09 4.31
CA LEU A 103 -6.37 1.53 3.43
C LEU A 103 -5.75 1.93 2.09
N LEU A 104 -6.11 1.22 1.03
CA LEU A 104 -5.67 1.50 -0.33
C LEU A 104 -6.87 2.01 -1.12
N CYS A 105 -6.73 3.15 -1.79
CA CYS A 105 -7.68 3.57 -2.81
C CYS A 105 -7.03 3.43 -4.18
N HIS A 106 -7.71 2.74 -5.10
CA HIS A 106 -7.32 2.60 -6.50
C HIS A 106 -8.23 3.47 -7.35
N PHE A 107 -7.65 4.43 -8.07
CA PHE A 107 -8.38 5.42 -8.84
C PHE A 107 -8.36 5.09 -10.33
N PRO A 108 -9.49 5.26 -11.05
CA PRO A 108 -9.49 5.30 -12.50
C PRO A 108 -8.57 6.41 -13.03
N ALA A 109 -7.98 6.21 -14.20
CA ALA A 109 -7.05 7.18 -14.80
C ALA A 109 -7.67 8.57 -15.00
N GLU A 110 -8.97 8.63 -15.28
CA GLU A 110 -9.72 9.89 -15.43
C GLU A 110 -9.81 10.69 -14.13
N GLU A 111 -9.93 10.02 -12.98
CA GLU A 111 -9.95 10.67 -11.67
C GLU A 111 -8.55 11.18 -11.30
N VAL A 112 -7.50 10.40 -11.58
CA VAL A 112 -6.11 10.84 -11.40
C VAL A 112 -5.80 12.07 -12.25
N ALA A 113 -6.26 12.10 -13.50
CA ALA A 113 -6.03 13.22 -14.41
C ALA A 113 -6.74 14.52 -13.99
N ARG A 114 -7.78 14.45 -13.16
CA ARG A 114 -8.49 15.63 -12.62
C ARG A 114 -7.74 16.30 -11.47
N VAL A 115 -6.79 15.61 -10.84
CA VAL A 115 -6.03 16.13 -9.70
C VAL A 115 -4.85 16.98 -10.18
N ARG A 116 -4.73 18.19 -9.63
CA ARG A 116 -3.68 19.15 -10.01
C ARG A 116 -2.28 18.72 -9.61
N GLU A 117 -2.16 17.88 -8.59
CA GLU A 117 -0.90 17.36 -8.04
C GLU A 117 -0.86 15.83 -8.16
N PRO A 118 -0.64 15.27 -9.37
CA PRO A 118 -0.72 13.83 -9.61
C PRO A 118 0.38 13.02 -8.90
N MET A 119 1.45 13.69 -8.44
CA MET A 119 2.54 13.06 -7.68
C MET A 119 2.11 12.57 -6.28
N VAL A 120 0.88 12.91 -5.86
CA VAL A 120 0.26 12.37 -4.64
C VAL A 120 -0.12 10.89 -4.80
N PHE A 121 -0.28 10.40 -6.03
CA PHE A 121 -0.64 9.01 -6.29
C PHE A 121 0.59 8.12 -6.44
N ALA A 122 0.75 7.17 -5.51
CA ALA A 122 1.69 6.09 -5.67
C ALA A 122 1.38 5.31 -6.96
N ARG A 123 2.41 5.04 -7.75
CA ARG A 123 2.30 4.39 -9.07
C ARG A 123 1.27 5.06 -10.00
N GLN A 124 1.02 6.36 -9.83
CA GLN A 124 0.04 7.15 -10.59
C GLN A 124 -1.41 6.64 -10.52
N ALA A 125 -1.75 5.79 -9.56
CA ALA A 125 -3.09 5.19 -9.48
C ALA A 125 -3.61 4.98 -8.05
N TYR A 126 -2.73 5.05 -7.05
CA TYR A 126 -3.09 4.68 -5.68
C TYR A 126 -2.86 5.79 -4.67
N SER A 127 -3.77 5.89 -3.70
CA SER A 127 -3.44 6.47 -2.39
C SER A 127 -3.35 5.36 -1.35
N ILE A 128 -2.47 5.54 -0.38
CA ILE A 128 -2.27 4.58 0.70
C ILE A 128 -2.18 5.29 2.04
N GLU A 129 -2.99 4.82 2.99
CA GLU A 129 -2.96 5.29 4.38
C GLU A 129 -2.81 4.09 5.32
N MET A 130 -2.17 4.32 6.47
CA MET A 130 -1.96 3.30 7.48
C MET A 130 -2.49 3.76 8.83
N PHE A 131 -3.06 2.83 9.58
CA PHE A 131 -3.68 3.08 10.87
C PHE A 131 -3.23 2.06 11.89
N GLU A 132 -2.86 2.52 13.09
CA GLU A 132 -2.52 1.64 14.21
C GLU A 132 -3.72 0.82 14.68
N THR A 133 -4.93 1.32 14.47
CA THR A 133 -6.17 0.73 15.01
C THR A 133 -7.26 0.64 13.96
N GLU A 134 -8.08 -0.41 14.06
CA GLU A 134 -9.28 -0.58 13.25
C GLU A 134 -10.26 0.60 13.40
N ALA A 135 -10.34 1.19 14.59
CA ALA A 135 -11.14 2.39 14.83
C ALA A 135 -10.62 3.60 14.05
N GLY A 136 -9.30 3.76 13.93
CA GLY A 136 -8.66 4.79 13.10
C GLY A 136 -9.01 4.62 11.63
N LEU A 137 -8.88 3.39 11.12
CA LEU A 137 -9.27 3.03 9.76
C LEU A 137 -10.77 3.29 9.51
N SER A 138 -11.64 2.86 10.43
CA SER A 138 -13.09 3.04 10.30
C SER A 138 -13.48 4.52 10.23
N ARG A 139 -12.84 5.37 11.03
CA ARG A 139 -13.05 6.83 10.94
C ARG A 139 -12.61 7.38 9.58
N ALA A 140 -11.51 6.91 9.02
CA ALA A 140 -11.03 7.34 7.70
C ALA A 140 -11.99 6.89 6.59
N MET A 141 -12.43 5.63 6.63
CA MET A 141 -13.44 5.11 5.70
C MET A 141 -14.72 5.95 5.73
N ASN A 142 -15.23 6.27 6.92
CA ASN A 142 -16.44 7.09 7.04
C ASN A 142 -16.25 8.48 6.41
N ARG A 143 -15.11 9.13 6.64
CA ARG A 143 -14.80 10.43 6.00
C ARG A 143 -14.78 10.34 4.47
N LEU A 144 -14.21 9.27 3.91
CA LEU A 144 -14.20 9.06 2.47
C LEU A 144 -15.62 8.88 1.92
N MET A 145 -16.46 8.10 2.62
CA MET A 145 -17.85 7.89 2.25
C MET A 145 -18.69 9.17 2.33
N ASP A 146 -18.48 9.99 3.36
CA ASP A 146 -19.16 11.28 3.51
C ASP A 146 -18.79 12.25 2.37
N THR A 147 -17.52 12.24 1.95
CA THR A 147 -17.02 13.06 0.85
C THR A 147 -17.59 12.61 -0.50
N ALA A 148 -17.91 11.32 -0.63
CA ALA A 148 -18.46 10.72 -1.84
C ALA A 148 -20.00 10.64 -1.88
N GLY A 149 -20.69 11.35 -0.98
CA GLY A 149 -22.16 11.36 -0.86
C GLY A 149 -22.92 11.76 -2.15
N PRO A 150 -24.26 11.75 -2.13
CA PRO A 150 -25.18 11.50 -3.26
C PRO A 150 -25.08 12.39 -4.52
N ASN A 151 -24.21 13.41 -4.51
CA ASN A 151 -23.89 14.27 -5.66
C ASN A 151 -22.54 13.91 -6.32
N GLY A 152 -21.83 12.89 -5.83
CA GLY A 152 -20.59 12.41 -6.42
C GLY A 152 -20.86 11.52 -7.62
N ASP A 153 -20.40 11.94 -8.81
CA ASP A 153 -20.48 11.14 -10.04
C ASP A 153 -19.57 9.89 -10.01
N ALA A 154 -18.70 9.76 -9.00
CA ALA A 154 -17.77 8.66 -8.90
C ALA A 154 -18.44 7.40 -8.32
N SER A 155 -18.45 6.32 -9.10
CA SER A 155 -18.78 4.99 -8.58
C SER A 155 -17.70 4.55 -7.59
N ILE A 156 -18.11 4.10 -6.39
CA ILE A 156 -17.20 3.59 -5.36
C ILE A 156 -17.50 2.12 -5.06
N ALA A 157 -16.47 1.28 -5.16
CA ALA A 157 -16.51 -0.11 -4.71
C ALA A 157 -15.69 -0.26 -3.42
N ILE A 158 -16.29 -0.81 -2.36
CA ILE A 158 -15.58 -1.13 -1.11
C ILE A 158 -15.26 -2.61 -1.09
N VAL A 159 -13.98 -2.93 -0.96
CA VAL A 159 -13.47 -4.28 -0.81
C VAL A 159 -12.93 -4.46 0.59
N ARG A 160 -13.58 -5.34 1.36
CA ARG A 160 -13.03 -5.87 2.59
C ARG A 160 -12.66 -7.33 2.34
N PRO A 161 -11.55 -7.83 2.91
CA PRO A 161 -11.27 -9.24 2.85
C PRO A 161 -12.42 -9.93 3.57
N SER A 162 -13.15 -10.77 2.84
CA SER A 162 -14.03 -11.77 3.43
C SER A 162 -13.20 -12.50 4.49
N HIS A 163 -13.73 -12.67 5.72
CA HIS A 163 -13.06 -13.43 6.79
C HIS A 163 -12.22 -14.56 6.20
N MET A 164 -10.89 -14.43 6.29
CA MET A 164 -9.94 -15.41 5.79
C MET A 164 -10.28 -16.73 6.50
N GLN A 165 -10.91 -17.67 5.79
CA GLN A 165 -10.97 -19.04 6.30
C GLN A 165 -9.53 -19.55 6.33
N PRO A 166 -9.05 -20.09 7.47
CA PRO A 166 -7.71 -20.64 7.54
C PRO A 166 -7.68 -21.89 6.67
N GLY A 167 -6.90 -21.85 5.61
CA GLY A 167 -6.72 -22.99 4.74
C GLY A 167 -5.59 -22.72 3.77
N PHE A 168 -4.37 -23.05 4.17
CA PHE A 168 -3.50 -23.99 3.48
C PHE A 168 -2.39 -24.40 4.47
N ALA A 169 -2.50 -25.63 4.95
CA ALA A 169 -1.41 -26.38 5.55
C ALA A 169 -0.63 -27.10 4.44
#